data_AF-A0A7Y6UC63-F1
#
_entry.id   AF-A0A7Y6UC63-F1
#
_cell.length_a   1.000
_cell.length_b   1.000
_cell.length_c   1.000
_cell.angle_alpha   90.00
_cell.angle_beta   90.00
_cell.angle_gamma   90.00
#
_symmetry.space_group_name_H-M   'P 1'
#
loop_
_entity.id
_entity.type
_entity.pdbx_description
1 polymer ?
#
loop_
_entity_poly.entity_id
_entity_poly.type
_entity_poly.pdbx_seq_one_letter_code
_entity_poly.pdbx_strand_id
1 'polypeptide(L)'
;GKVDIPMECYLRYGESLEAGATRLINNAFPHEKDIKPEFNIVYHFENEVTNRLIYLFIVDIKDDSILCTPRFKNSKLWSFKQIEENLGKGFFSSCFEDE
;
A
#
# COMPACT_ATOMS: atom_id res chain seq x y z
N GLY A 1 1.75 -11.88 -9.49
CA GLY A 1 0.52 -11.47 -8.80
C GLY A 1 0.08 -10.13 -9.33
N LYS A 2 -1.18 -9.74 -9.10
CA LYS A 2 -1.61 -8.36 -9.34
C LYS A 2 -0.85 -7.44 -8.38
N VAL A 3 -0.50 -6.24 -8.84
CA VAL A 3 0.36 -5.28 -8.13
C VAL A 3 -0.43 -4.01 -7.89
N ASP A 4 -1.59 -4.17 -7.24
CA ASP A 4 -2.52 -3.08 -6.90
C ASP A 4 -2.23 -2.47 -5.53
N ILE A 5 -1.55 -3.19 -4.63
CA ILE A 5 -1.04 -2.63 -3.39
C ILE A 5 0.31 -1.94 -3.70
N PRO A 6 0.39 -0.60 -3.57
CA PRO A 6 1.57 0.14 -4.01
C PRO A 6 2.82 -0.20 -3.18
N MET A 7 2.65 -0.51 -1.89
CA MET A 7 3.73 -0.81 -0.96
C MET A 7 3.24 -1.72 0.16
N GLU A 8 3.94 -2.81 0.43
CA GLU A 8 3.71 -3.64 1.63
C GLU A 8 5.04 -4.04 2.28
N CYS A 9 5.01 -4.26 3.60
CA CYS A 9 6.09 -4.97 4.28
C CYS A 9 5.58 -5.67 5.54
N TYR A 10 6.33 -6.66 6.01
CA TYR A 10 6.13 -7.23 7.33
C TYR A 10 6.82 -6.38 8.39
N LEU A 11 6.20 -6.32 9.57
CA LEU A 11 6.85 -5.82 10.78
C LEU A 11 7.95 -6.79 11.19
N ARG A 12 9.09 -6.23 11.56
CA ARG A 12 10.17 -7.00 12.17
C ARG A 12 9.82 -7.28 13.62
N TYR A 13 10.37 -8.36 14.18
CA TYR A 13 10.17 -8.69 15.59
C TYR A 13 10.61 -7.52 16.48
N GLY A 14 9.70 -7.02 17.32
CA GLY A 14 9.92 -5.87 18.20
C GLY A 14 9.85 -4.49 17.54
N GLU A 15 9.52 -4.40 16.25
CA GLU A 15 9.33 -3.14 15.53
C GLU A 15 7.93 -2.56 15.80
N SER A 16 7.85 -1.25 16.05
CA SER A 16 6.55 -0.58 16.15
C SER A 16 5.93 -0.37 14.76
N LEU A 17 4.62 -0.14 14.71
CA LEU A 17 3.91 0.12 13.46
C LEU A 17 4.45 1.36 12.75
N GLU A 18 4.69 2.43 13.49
CA GLU A 18 5.22 3.70 12.97
C GLU A 18 6.62 3.52 12.41
N ALA A 19 7.48 2.74 13.08
CA ALA A 19 8.82 2.45 12.60
C ALA A 19 8.80 1.62 11.32
N GLY A 20 7.91 0.62 11.25
CA GLY A 20 7.70 -0.20 10.06
C GLY A 20 7.18 0.60 8.87
N ALA A 21 6.15 1.43 9.08
CA ALA A 21 5.59 2.32 8.07
C ALA A 21 6.63 3.36 7.59
N THR A 22 7.35 4.00 8.51
CA THR A 22 8.43 4.96 8.19
C THR A 22 9.53 4.30 7.37
N ARG A 23 9.95 3.09 7.74
CA ARG A 23 10.94 2.31 6.98
C ARG A 23 10.44 1.99 5.57
N LEU A 24 9.17 1.62 5.42
CA LEU A 24 8.57 1.33 4.12
C LEU A 24 8.56 2.58 3.22
N ILE A 25 8.13 3.72 3.76
CA ILE A 25 8.11 5.00 3.05
C ILE A 25 9.51 5.45 2.65
N ASN A 26 10.48 5.44 3.56
CA ASN A 26 11.86 5.84 3.26
C ASN A 26 12.51 4.95 2.17
N ASN A 27 12.12 3.67 2.10
CA ASN A 27 12.60 2.77 1.05
C ASN A 27 11.91 3.01 -0.31
N ALA A 28 10.67 3.48 -0.31
CA ALA A 28 9.92 3.76 -1.52
C ALA A 28 10.26 5.15 -2.10
N PHE A 29 10.47 6.13 -1.22
CA PHE A 29 10.72 7.53 -1.54
C PHE A 29 11.97 8.04 -0.82
N PRO A 30 13.18 7.54 -1.16
CA PRO A 30 14.41 7.85 -0.42
C PRO A 30 14.83 9.33 -0.46
N HIS A 31 14.28 10.10 -1.39
CA HIS A 31 14.57 11.53 -1.55
C HIS A 31 13.49 12.45 -0.95
N GLU A 32 12.36 11.88 -0.53
CA GLU A 32 11.25 12.63 0.06
C GLU A 32 11.26 12.51 1.57
N LYS A 33 11.28 13.64 2.28
CA LYS A 33 11.37 13.66 3.75
C LYS A 33 10.05 13.96 4.46
N ASP A 34 9.08 14.50 3.73
CA ASP A 34 7.84 15.02 4.30
C ASP A 34 6.62 14.11 4.05
N ILE A 35 6.86 12.88 3.57
CA ILE A 35 5.82 11.87 3.41
C ILE A 35 5.47 11.29 4.78
N LYS A 36 4.24 11.54 5.23
CA LYS A 36 3.73 11.08 6.51
C LYS A 36 2.64 10.03 6.29
N PRO A 37 2.92 8.74 6.56
CA PRO A 37 1.88 7.72 6.55
C PRO A 37 0.96 7.91 7.75
N GLU A 38 -0.34 7.92 7.50
CA GLU A 38 -1.38 8.00 8.52
C GLU A 38 -2.06 6.64 8.66
N PHE A 39 -2.19 6.16 9.90
CA PHE A 39 -2.90 4.93 10.18
C PHE A 39 -4.39 5.09 9.86
N ASN A 40 -4.97 4.12 9.14
CA ASN A 40 -6.38 4.12 8.79
C ASN A 40 -7.16 3.02 9.52
N ILE A 41 -6.93 1.75 9.16
CA ILE A 41 -7.69 0.61 9.69
C ILE A 41 -6.81 -0.61 9.96
N VAL A 42 -7.32 -1.53 10.77
CA VAL A 42 -6.79 -2.90 10.92
C VAL A 42 -7.84 -3.87 10.43
N TYR A 43 -7.43 -4.87 9.64
CA TYR A 43 -8.31 -5.97 9.26
C TYR A 43 -7.54 -7.30 9.23
N HIS A 44 -8.28 -8.39 9.42
CA HIS A 44 -7.74 -9.74 9.33
C HIS A 44 -7.96 -10.24 7.91
N PHE A 45 -6.88 -10.69 7.27
CA PHE A 45 -6.90 -11.25 5.93
C PHE A 45 -6.39 -12.69 5.98
N GLU A 46 -7.23 -13.63 5.55
CA GLU A 46 -6.91 -15.04 5.53
C GLU A 46 -7.37 -15.69 4.22
N ASN A 47 -6.49 -16.50 3.64
CA ASN A 47 -6.79 -17.36 2.50
C ASN A 47 -5.93 -18.63 2.57
N GLU A 48 -5.98 -19.45 1.51
CA GLU A 48 -5.25 -20.72 1.44
C GLU A 48 -3.72 -20.60 1.59
N VAL A 49 -3.16 -19.40 1.40
CA VAL A 49 -1.72 -19.13 1.36
C VAL A 49 -1.23 -18.37 2.59
N THR A 50 -2.09 -17.57 3.24
CA THR A 50 -1.65 -16.68 4.32
C THR A 50 -2.75 -16.36 5.32
N ASN A 51 -2.34 -16.02 6.54
CA ASN A 51 -3.19 -15.53 7.62
C ASN A 51 -2.46 -14.34 8.26
N ARG A 52 -2.95 -13.12 8.01
CA ARG A 52 -2.28 -11.85 8.32
C ARG A 52 -3.24 -10.90 9.02
N LEU A 53 -2.77 -10.25 10.08
CA LEU A 53 -3.39 -9.01 10.56
C LEU A 53 -2.74 -7.84 9.82
N ILE A 54 -3.52 -7.13 9.02
CA ILE A 54 -3.05 -6.05 8.15
C ILE A 54 -3.35 -4.71 8.81
N TYR A 55 -2.34 -3.84 8.85
CA TYR A 55 -2.43 -2.47 9.30
C TYR A 55 -2.31 -1.57 8.07
N LEU A 56 -3.41 -0.94 7.68
CA LEU A 56 -3.46 -0.10 6.49
C LEU A 56 -3.06 1.34 6.85
N PHE A 57 -2.12 1.88 6.09
CA PHE A 57 -1.70 3.27 6.16
C PHE A 57 -1.98 3.97 4.85
N ILE A 58 -2.45 5.21 4.92
CA ILE A 58 -2.67 6.09 3.77
C ILE A 58 -1.62 7.18 3.75
N VAL A 59 -1.21 7.57 2.55
CA VAL A 59 -0.32 8.70 2.31
C VAL A 59 -1.00 9.66 1.36
N ASP A 60 -1.09 10.93 1.74
CA ASP A 60 -1.51 12.00 0.85
C ASP A 60 -0.29 12.55 0.09
N ILE A 61 -0.33 12.48 -1.25
CA ILE A 61 0.74 12.94 -2.14
C ILE A 61 0.19 14.09 -2.97
N LYS A 62 0.78 15.27 -2.80
CA LYS A 62 0.37 16.49 -3.53
C LYS A 62 0.99 16.61 -4.92
N ASP A 63 2.23 16.14 -5.07
CA ASP A 63 2.97 16.17 -6.33
C ASP A 63 3.21 14.73 -6.79
N ASP A 64 2.50 14.32 -7.84
CA ASP A 64 2.60 12.97 -8.39
C ASP A 64 3.93 12.72 -9.12
N SER A 65 4.76 13.75 -9.34
CA SER A 65 6.09 13.62 -9.93
C SER A 65 7.01 12.69 -9.13
N ILE A 66 6.79 12.56 -7.81
CA ILE A 66 7.55 11.65 -6.95
C ILE A 66 7.35 10.17 -7.31
N LEU A 67 6.30 9.86 -8.07
CA LEU A 67 6.01 8.53 -8.61
C LEU A 67 6.73 8.27 -9.94
N CYS A 68 7.41 9.25 -10.54
CA CYS A 68 8.18 9.09 -11.77
C CYS A 68 9.55 8.41 -11.55
N THR A 69 9.60 7.35 -10.72
CA THR A 69 10.81 6.58 -10.46
C THR A 69 10.75 5.20 -11.14
N PRO A 70 11.90 4.55 -11.39
CA PRO A 70 11.92 3.19 -11.96
C PRO A 70 11.08 2.18 -11.16
N ARG A 71 10.91 2.40 -9.85
CA ARG A 71 10.11 1.55 -8.96
C ARG A 71 8.64 1.51 -9.36
N PHE A 72 8.09 2.65 -9.78
CA PHE A 72 6.69 2.78 -10.15
C PHE A 72 6.51 2.79 -11.69
N LYS A 73 7.55 2.41 -12.44
CA LYS A 73 7.48 2.35 -13.89
C LYS A 73 6.39 1.37 -14.32
N ASN A 74 5.48 1.81 -15.19
CA ASN A 74 4.28 1.10 -15.64
C ASN A 74 3.19 0.89 -14.57
N SER A 75 3.29 1.56 -13.42
CA SER A 75 2.16 1.66 -12.50
C SER A 75 1.07 2.56 -13.09
N LYS A 76 -0.16 2.40 -12.59
CA LYS A 76 -1.30 3.21 -12.95
C LYS A 76 -1.91 3.82 -11.71
N LEU A 77 -2.14 5.13 -11.74
CA LEU A 77 -3.01 5.80 -10.77
C LEU A 77 -4.47 5.53 -11.14
N TRP A 78 -5.24 5.11 -10.14
CA TRP A 78 -6.65 4.78 -10.28
C TRP A 78 -7.49 5.90 -9.70
N SER A 79 -8.52 6.31 -10.44
CA SER A 79 -9.57 7.14 -9.83
C SER A 79 -10.49 6.27 -8.98
N PHE A 80 -11.15 6.86 -7.97
CA PHE A 80 -12.13 6.13 -7.15
C PHE A 80 -13.20 5.44 -8.00
N LYS A 81 -13.70 6.13 -9.04
CA LYS A 81 -14.65 5.53 -9.99
C LYS A 81 -14.09 4.28 -10.68
N GLN A 82 -12.83 4.28 -11.11
CA GLN A 82 -12.24 3.10 -11.72
C GLN A 82 -12.05 1.97 -10.71
N ILE A 83 -11.78 2.28 -9.44
CA ILE A 83 -11.69 1.27 -8.38
C ILE A 83 -13.07 0.64 -8.18
N GLU A 84 -14.09 1.44 -7.91
CA GLU A 84 -15.48 0.99 -7.73
C GLU A 84 -15.98 0.14 -8.90
N GLU A 85 -15.68 0.54 -10.13
CA GLU A 85 -16.08 -0.20 -11.33
C GLU A 85 -15.38 -1.56 -11.46
N ASN A 86 -14.24 -1.78 -10.81
CA ASN A 86 -13.43 -3.00 -10.94
C ASN A 86 -13.46 -3.90 -9.69
N LEU A 87 -13.91 -3.37 -8.54
CA LEU A 87 -14.12 -4.14 -7.32
C LEU A 87 -15.13 -5.29 -7.54
N GLY A 88 -14.88 -6.42 -6.88
CA GLY A 88 -15.66 -7.65 -6.96
C GLY A 88 -15.52 -8.43 -8.28
N LYS A 89 -14.74 -7.92 -9.25
CA LYS A 89 -14.57 -8.58 -10.56
C LYS A 89 -13.32 -9.44 -10.63
N GLY A 90 -12.60 -9.57 -9.51
CA GLY A 90 -11.28 -10.17 -9.50
C GLY A 90 -10.35 -9.40 -10.42
N PHE A 91 -10.40 -8.06 -10.37
CA PHE A 91 -9.45 -7.21 -11.08
C PHE A 91 -8.26 -6.87 -10.19
N PHE A 92 -8.48 -6.63 -8.89
CA PHE A 92 -7.44 -6.38 -7.90
C PHE A 92 -7.07 -7.65 -7.13
N SER A 93 -6.01 -7.59 -6.32
CA SER A 93 -5.60 -8.66 -5.44
C SER A 93 -6.69 -8.92 -4.39
N SER A 94 -6.84 -10.16 -3.93
CA SER A 94 -7.83 -10.47 -2.89
C SER A 94 -7.61 -9.65 -1.62
N CYS A 95 -6.35 -9.32 -1.32
CA CYS A 95 -6.01 -8.47 -0.18
C CYS A 95 -6.58 -7.06 -0.31
N PHE A 96 -6.55 -6.46 -1.51
CA PHE A 96 -7.11 -5.13 -1.76
C PHE A 96 -8.64 -5.15 -1.92
N GLU A 97 -9.20 -6.25 -2.42
CA GLU A 97 -10.66 -6.42 -2.52
C GLU A 97 -11.32 -6.60 -1.14
N ASP A 98 -10.55 -7.05 -0.13
CA ASP A 98 -10.99 -7.22 1.26
C ASP A 98 -10.64 -6.02 2.17
N GLU A 99 -10.00 -4.97 1.64
CA GLU A 99 -9.78 -3.67 2.34
C GLU A 99 -11.09 -2.90 2.55
#